data_AF-A0A139YBP1-F1
#
_entry.id   AF-A0A139YBP1-F1
#
_cell.length_a   1.000
_cell.length_b   1.000
_cell.length_c   1.000
_cell.angle_alpha   90.00
_cell.angle_beta   90.00
_cell.angle_gamma   90.00
#
_symmetry.space_group_name_H-M   'P 1'
#
loop_
_entity.id
_entity.type
_entity.pdbx_description
1 polymer ?
#
loop_
_entity_poly.entity_id
_entity_poly.type
_entity_poly.pdbx_seq_one_letter_code
_entity_poly.pdbx_strand_id
1 'polypeptide(L)'
;MSPVNIVKYYFHKRNVPVSEERMRRLIALAYQTARALPKGSLCAKDPLGAHVTFSYKTQDSLGRDTHVSSHGYVKDSETLEYAGSTHVDEKPDSTKKTTGKPVWPGESQLWEAPEIGYGHLPEK
;
A
#
# COMPACT_ATOMS: atom_id res chain seq x y z
N MET A 1 -22.20 -15.12 -5.39
CA MET A 1 -21.96 -13.66 -5.39
C MET A 1 -20.65 -13.42 -4.68
N SER A 2 -19.60 -13.02 -5.38
CA SER A 2 -18.35 -12.61 -4.73
C SER A 2 -18.57 -11.26 -4.06
N PRO A 3 -18.21 -11.06 -2.78
CA PRO A 3 -18.30 -9.74 -2.17
C PRO A 3 -17.41 -8.78 -2.96
N VAL A 4 -17.96 -7.64 -3.38
CA VAL A 4 -17.17 -6.56 -3.97
C VAL A 4 -16.30 -6.01 -2.85
N ASN A 5 -15.02 -6.36 -2.84
CA ASN A 5 -14.05 -5.75 -1.94
C ASN A 5 -13.82 -4.31 -2.42
N ILE A 6 -14.48 -3.35 -1.80
CA ILE A 6 -14.25 -1.92 -2.06
C ILE A 6 -12.93 -1.55 -1.38
N VAL A 7 -11.90 -1.29 -2.18
CA VAL A 7 -10.59 -0.83 -1.71
C VAL A 7 -10.46 0.64 -2.04
N LYS A 8 -10.26 1.47 -1.01
CA LYS A 8 -9.97 2.88 -1.17
C LYS A 8 -8.46 3.12 -1.19
N TYR A 9 -8.00 3.90 -2.16
CA TYR A 9 -6.60 4.26 -2.27
C TYR A 9 -6.42 5.73 -1.93
N TYR A 10 -5.44 6.02 -1.09
CA TYR A 10 -5.10 7.37 -0.67
C TYR A 10 -3.66 7.67 -1.03
N PHE A 11 -3.43 8.83 -1.62
CA PHE A 11 -2.10 9.36 -1.89
C PHE A 11 -1.81 10.55 -0.97
N HIS A 12 -0.56 10.73 -0.57
CA HIS A 12 -0.19 11.94 0.14
C HIS A 12 -0.32 13.15 -0.80
N LYS A 13 -0.93 14.25 -0.35
CA LYS A 13 -1.20 15.44 -1.20
C LYS A 13 0.04 16.02 -1.90
N ARG A 14 1.23 15.84 -1.32
CA ARG A 14 2.50 16.27 -1.93
C ARG A 14 2.99 15.37 -3.08
N ASN A 15 2.47 14.14 -3.16
CA ASN A 15 2.91 13.09 -4.09
C ASN A 15 1.71 12.50 -4.85
N VAL A 16 0.73 13.32 -5.20
CA VAL A 16 -0.39 12.88 -6.04
C VAL A 16 0.16 12.51 -7.43
N PRO A 17 -0.23 11.36 -8.00
CA PRO A 17 0.22 10.98 -9.34
C PRO A 17 -0.20 12.04 -10.38
N VAL A 18 0.75 12.46 -11.20
CA VAL A 18 0.53 13.47 -12.26
C VAL A 18 -0.27 12.95 -13.45
N SER A 19 -0.33 11.64 -13.66
CA SER A 19 -1.10 11.02 -14.75
C SER A 19 -1.93 9.84 -14.25
N GLU A 20 -3.06 9.58 -14.91
CA GLU A 20 -3.90 8.42 -14.62
C GLU A 20 -3.15 7.10 -14.80
N GLU A 21 -2.29 7.01 -15.82
CA GLU A 21 -1.51 5.81 -16.08
C GLU A 21 -0.56 5.50 -14.91
N ARG A 22 0.15 6.52 -14.40
CA ARG A 22 1.02 6.35 -13.23
C ARG A 22 0.22 5.99 -11.99
N MET A 23 -0.96 6.58 -11.81
CA MET A 23 -1.87 6.23 -10.71
C MET A 23 -2.28 4.75 -10.78
N ARG A 24 -2.71 4.27 -11.95
CA ARG A 24 -3.11 2.86 -12.16
C ARG A 24 -1.95 1.90 -11.89
N ARG A 25 -0.73 2.22 -12.33
CA ARG A 25 0.47 1.43 -12.03
C ARG A 25 0.78 1.37 -10.53
N LEU A 26 0.70 2.50 -9.83
CA LEU A 26 0.90 2.55 -8.37
C LEU A 26 -0.16 1.76 -7.61
N ILE A 27 -1.42 1.84 -8.05
CA ILE A 27 -2.53 1.07 -7.47
C ILE A 27 -2.33 -0.43 -7.72
N ALA A 28 -1.96 -0.84 -8.93
CA ALA A 28 -1.66 -2.23 -9.24
C ALA A 28 -0.52 -2.77 -8.36
N LEU A 29 0.55 -1.97 -8.18
CA LEU A 29 1.67 -2.32 -7.31
C LEU A 29 1.24 -2.45 -5.84
N ALA A 30 0.43 -1.51 -5.34
CA ALA A 30 -0.11 -1.57 -3.98
C ALA A 30 -0.93 -2.84 -3.76
N TYR A 31 -1.77 -3.19 -4.74
CA TYR A 31 -2.60 -4.37 -4.71
C TYR A 31 -1.77 -5.67 -4.72
N GLN A 32 -0.76 -5.75 -5.59
CA GLN A 32 0.18 -6.89 -5.64
C GLN A 32 0.96 -7.04 -4.32
N THR A 33 1.42 -5.92 -3.76
CA THR A 33 2.10 -5.88 -2.46
C THR A 33 1.17 -6.39 -1.37
N ALA A 34 -0.07 -5.89 -1.28
CA ALA A 34 -1.04 -6.34 -0.27
C ALA A 34 -1.41 -7.83 -0.42
N ARG A 35 -1.43 -8.37 -1.64
CA ARG A 35 -1.67 -9.81 -1.89
C ARG A 35 -0.48 -10.69 -1.52
N ALA A 36 0.74 -10.16 -1.63
CA ALA A 36 1.96 -10.87 -1.28
C ALA A 36 2.17 -11.04 0.23
N LEU A 37 1.19 -10.63 1.05
CA LEU A 37 1.09 -10.88 2.48
C LEU A 37 1.59 -12.29 2.82
N PRO A 38 2.70 -12.41 3.57
CA PRO A 38 3.29 -13.70 3.77
C PRO A 38 2.49 -14.46 4.82
N LYS A 39 2.25 -15.74 4.56
CA LYS A 39 2.20 -16.74 5.62
C LYS A 39 3.60 -16.79 6.26
N GLY A 40 3.94 -15.82 7.12
CA GLY A 40 5.21 -15.76 7.85
C GLY A 40 6.10 -14.57 7.46
N SER A 41 6.18 -13.59 8.36
CA SER A 41 7.07 -12.42 8.30
C SER A 41 8.52 -12.82 8.00
N LEU A 42 9.02 -12.44 6.82
CA LEU A 42 10.45 -12.38 6.54
C LEU A 42 10.85 -10.91 6.58
N CYS A 43 11.25 -10.45 7.77
CA CYS A 43 12.01 -9.21 7.95
C CYS A 43 13.39 -9.35 7.28
N ALA A 44 13.43 -9.25 5.95
CA ALA A 44 14.67 -9.02 5.24
C ALA A 44 15.09 -7.57 5.49
N LYS A 45 16.30 -7.36 6.03
CA LYS A 45 16.99 -6.07 6.01
C LYS A 45 16.81 -5.46 4.63
N ASP A 46 16.26 -4.24 4.57
CA ASP A 46 15.95 -3.48 3.35
C ASP A 46 17.05 -3.66 2.28
N PRO A 47 16.85 -4.55 1.30
CA PRO A 47 17.88 -4.86 0.33
C PRO A 47 17.50 -4.20 -1.00
N LEU A 48 18.38 -3.32 -1.49
CA LEU A 48 18.59 -3.12 -2.92
C LEU A 48 17.41 -2.59 -3.77
N GLY A 49 17.13 -1.28 -3.74
CA GLY A 49 16.62 -0.57 -4.93
C GLY A 49 15.41 0.35 -4.75
N ALA A 50 14.81 0.72 -5.89
CA ALA A 50 13.64 1.58 -5.96
C ALA A 50 12.40 0.85 -5.39
N HIS A 51 11.66 1.51 -4.52
CA HIS A 51 10.49 0.93 -3.88
C HIS A 51 9.43 2.00 -3.61
N VAL A 52 8.20 1.53 -3.40
CA VAL A 52 7.08 2.36 -2.96
C VAL A 52 6.61 1.85 -1.60
N THR A 53 6.48 2.76 -0.64
CA THR A 53 5.95 2.43 0.68
C THR A 53 4.43 2.58 0.64
N PHE A 54 3.73 1.52 1.05
CA PHE A 54 2.28 1.47 1.18
C PHE A 54 1.91 1.21 2.63
N SER A 55 0.83 1.81 3.08
CA SER A 55 0.20 1.45 4.35
C SER A 55 -1.25 1.11 4.08
N TYR A 56 -1.74 0.02 4.65
CA TYR A 56 -3.12 -0.41 4.46
C TYR A 56 -3.74 -0.86 5.76
N LYS A 57 -5.07 -0.86 5.75
CA LYS A 57 -5.91 -1.37 6.83
C LYS A 57 -6.88 -2.40 6.28
N THR A 58 -7.05 -3.47 7.02
CA THR A 58 -8.17 -4.40 6.83
C THR A 58 -9.36 -3.94 7.68
N GLN A 59 -10.53 -4.56 7.48
CA GLN A 59 -11.70 -4.32 8.32
C GLN A 59 -11.38 -4.56 9.81
N ASP A 60 -10.58 -5.58 10.12
CA ASP A 60 -10.18 -5.91 11.49
C ASP A 60 -9.16 -4.90 12.06
N SER A 61 -8.30 -4.34 11.21
CA SER A 61 -7.34 -3.29 11.62
C SER A 61 -8.04 -1.96 11.92
N LEU A 62 -9.15 -1.66 11.23
CA LEU A 62 -10.00 -0.49 11.53
C LEU A 62 -10.60 -0.59 12.93
N GLY A 63 -11.08 -1.78 13.34
CA GLY A 63 -11.61 -1.99 14.69
C GLY A 63 -10.56 -1.94 15.80
N ARG A 64 -9.27 -1.99 15.46
CA ARG A 64 -8.14 -2.01 16.40
C ARG A 64 -7.27 -0.75 16.35
N ASP A 65 -7.65 0.26 15.55
CA ASP A 65 -6.87 1.50 15.34
C ASP A 65 -5.39 1.24 14.99
N THR A 66 -5.19 0.26 14.09
CA THR A 66 -3.87 -0.19 13.65
C THR A 66 -3.76 -0.20 12.13
N HIS A 67 -2.54 -0.21 11.63
CA HIS A 67 -2.23 -0.36 10.21
C HIS A 67 -0.99 -1.24 9.99
N VAL A 68 -0.89 -1.78 8.78
CA VAL A 68 0.30 -2.50 8.32
C VAL A 68 1.04 -1.61 7.32
N SER A 69 2.34 -1.45 7.51
CA SER A 69 3.21 -0.77 6.53
C SER A 69 4.01 -1.80 5.75
N SER A 70 4.05 -1.63 4.43
CA SER A 70 4.70 -2.55 3.49
C SER A 70 5.52 -1.77 2.47
N HIS A 71 6.60 -2.37 1.99
CA HIS A 71 7.40 -1.83 0.90
C HIS A 71 7.20 -2.72 -0.31
N GLY A 72 6.65 -2.18 -1.39
CA GLY A 72 6.61 -2.83 -2.70
C GLY A 72 7.83 -2.43 -3.49
N TYR A 73 8.76 -3.36 -3.68
CA TYR A 73 9.95 -3.17 -4.49
C TYR A 73 9.60 -3.28 -5.96
N VAL A 74 10.22 -2.42 -6.77
CA VAL A 74 10.04 -2.41 -8.22
C VAL A 74 11.38 -2.62 -8.91
N LYS A 75 11.34 -3.23 -10.10
CA LYS A 75 12.52 -3.35 -10.95
C LYS A 75 13.01 -1.98 -11.44
N ASP A 76 12.07 -1.06 -11.58
CA ASP A 76 12.24 0.23 -12.26
C ASP A 76 11.17 1.23 -11.76
N SER A 77 11.56 2.50 -11.60
CA SER A 77 10.70 3.60 -11.14
C SER A 77 9.76 4.21 -12.21
N GLU A 78 10.00 3.92 -13.48
CA GLU A 78 9.17 4.33 -14.62
C GLU A 78 8.06 3.32 -14.89
N THR A 79 8.41 2.05 -15.08
CA THR A 79 7.45 0.95 -15.32
C THR A 79 6.71 0.53 -14.06
N LEU A 80 7.32 0.70 -12.88
CA LEU A 80 6.80 0.24 -11.59
C LEU A 80 6.50 -1.27 -11.58
N GLU A 81 7.27 -2.05 -12.36
CA GLU A 81 7.11 -3.49 -12.43
C GLU A 81 7.47 -4.13 -11.09
N TYR A 82 6.54 -4.88 -10.50
CA TYR A 82 6.70 -5.51 -9.19
C TYR A 82 7.87 -6.49 -9.17
N ALA A 83 8.78 -6.31 -8.20
CA ALA A 83 9.93 -7.18 -7.95
C ALA A 83 9.78 -8.01 -6.67
N GLY A 84 9.00 -7.53 -5.70
CA GLY A 84 8.78 -8.19 -4.41
C GLY A 84 8.22 -7.24 -3.37
N SER A 85 7.93 -7.73 -2.16
CA SER A 85 7.47 -6.90 -1.06
C SER A 85 8.05 -7.32 0.29
N THR A 86 8.21 -6.36 1.18
CA THR A 86 8.40 -6.61 2.62
C THR A 86 7.22 -6.03 3.39
N HIS A 87 6.88 -6.69 4.48
CA HIS A 87 5.77 -6.30 5.35
C HIS A 87 6.32 -6.11 6.75
N VAL A 88 5.93 -5.00 7.36
CA VAL A 88 6.23 -4.74 8.77
C VAL A 88 5.02 -5.18 9.59
N ASP A 89 5.26 -5.71 10.78
CA ASP A 89 4.19 -6.06 11.71
C ASP A 89 3.23 -4.89 11.94
N GLU A 90 2.00 -5.23 12.31
CA GLU A 90 0.92 -4.28 12.56
C GLU A 90 1.28 -3.29 13.68
N LYS A 91 0.98 -2.02 13.46
CA LYS A 91 1.36 -0.90 14.34
C LYS A 91 0.17 -0.01 14.66
N PRO A 92 0.13 0.60 15.85
CA PRO A 92 -0.88 1.61 16.17
C PRO A 92 -0.83 2.79 15.20
N ASP A 93 -1.97 3.39 14.89
CA ASP A 93 -2.03 4.59 14.03
C ASP A 93 -1.29 5.79 14.62
N SER A 94 -1.17 5.82 15.96
CA SER A 94 -0.39 6.83 16.68
C SER A 94 1.13 6.69 16.50
N THR A 95 1.61 5.66 15.80
CA THR A 95 3.03 5.43 15.55
C THR A 95 3.65 6.60 14.82
N LYS A 96 4.73 7.14 15.38
CA LYS A 96 5.52 8.23 14.81
C LYS A 96 6.81 7.68 14.21
N LYS A 97 7.24 8.30 13.12
CA LYS A 97 8.59 8.14 12.58
C LYS A 97 9.60 8.71 13.56
N THR A 98 10.87 8.35 13.43
CA THR A 98 11.99 8.95 14.20
C THR A 98 12.03 10.47 14.06
N THR A 99 11.52 11.01 12.96
CA THR A 99 11.39 12.45 12.69
C THR A 99 10.20 13.12 13.39
N GLY A 100 9.45 12.40 14.23
CA GLY A 100 8.27 12.90 14.97
C GLY A 100 6.98 13.00 14.15
N LYS A 101 7.04 12.82 12.82
CA LYS A 101 5.87 12.82 11.94
C LYS A 101 5.09 11.52 12.07
N PRO A 102 3.74 11.53 11.95
CA PRO A 102 2.96 10.29 11.98
C PRO A 102 3.33 9.37 10.80
N VAL A 103 3.37 8.06 11.06
CA VAL A 103 3.50 7.05 10.00
C VAL A 103 2.22 7.00 9.18
N TRP A 104 1.07 7.05 9.87
CA TRP A 104 -0.25 7.16 9.28
C TRP A 104 -0.72 8.64 9.28
N PRO A 105 -0.64 9.36 8.15
CA PRO A 105 -1.01 10.77 8.10
C PRO A 105 -2.53 10.96 8.24
N GLY A 106 -2.93 12.13 8.75
CA GLY A 106 -4.35 12.48 8.85
C GLY A 106 -5.00 12.71 7.48
N GLU A 107 -6.33 12.58 7.41
CA GLU A 107 -7.11 12.71 6.17
C GLU A 107 -6.89 14.06 5.47
N SER A 108 -6.63 15.14 6.22
CA SER A 108 -6.33 16.46 5.67
C SER A 108 -5.04 16.50 4.81
N GLN A 109 -4.16 15.51 4.95
CA GLN A 109 -2.91 15.37 4.19
C GLN A 109 -3.02 14.33 3.06
N LEU A 110 -4.17 13.67 2.94
CA LEU A 110 -4.44 12.62 1.98
C LEU A 110 -5.36 13.13 0.86
N TRP A 111 -5.14 12.59 -0.33
CA TRP A 111 -6.00 12.76 -1.49
C TRP A 111 -6.56 11.37 -1.82
N GLU A 112 -7.89 11.25 -1.81
CA GLU A 112 -8.60 10.03 -2.18
C GLU A 112 -8.53 9.86 -3.70
N ALA A 113 -7.96 8.74 -4.14
CA ALA A 113 -7.97 8.38 -5.55
C ALA A 113 -9.41 8.07 -5.98
N PRO A 114 -9.78 8.32 -7.25
CA PRO A 114 -11.05 7.87 -7.80
C PRO A 114 -11.26 6.38 -7.54
N GLU A 115 -12.50 5.96 -7.30
CA GLU A 115 -12.81 4.54 -7.12
C GLU A 115 -12.48 3.76 -8.40
N ILE A 116 -11.39 2.99 -8.36
CA ILE A 116 -11.04 2.06 -9.42
C ILE A 116 -11.52 0.68 -8.99
N GLY A 117 -12.63 0.23 -9.59
CA GLY A 117 -13.12 -1.13 -9.40
C GLY A 117 -12.14 -2.15 -10.00
N TYR A 118 -11.48 -2.94 -9.16
CA TYR A 118 -10.71 -4.10 -9.61
C TYR A 118 -11.58 -5.36 -9.56
N GLY A 119 -11.91 -5.90 -10.73
CA GLY A 119 -12.49 -7.24 -10.85
C GLY A 119 -11.40 -8.30 -11.00
N HIS A 120 -11.44 -9.35 -10.18
CA HIS A 120 -10.70 -10.58 -10.46
C HIS A 120 -11.62 -11.57 -11.16
N LEU A 121 -11.16 -12.10 -12.29
CA LEU A 121 -11.65 -13.39 -12.78
C LEU A 121 -10.88 -14.47 -12.01
N PRO A 122 -11.57 -15.42 -11.34
CA PRO A 122 -10.88 -16.56 -10.74
C PRO A 122 -10.15 -17.34 -11.84
N GLU A 123 -8.88 -17.69 -11.59
CA GLU A 123 -8.13 -18.61 -12.45
C GLU A 123 -8.87 -19.96 -12.42
N LYS A 124 -9.13 -20.52 -13.61
CA LYS A 124 -9.84 -21.80 -13.81
C LYS A 124 -9.01 -23.00 -13.39
#